data_AF-I8RC71-F1
#
_entry.id   AF-I8RC71-F1
#
_cell.length_a   1.000
_cell.length_b   1.000
_cell.length_c   1.000
_cell.angle_alpha   90.00
_cell.angle_beta   90.00
_cell.angle_gamma   90.00
#
_symmetry.space_group_name_H-M   'P 1'
#
loop_
_entity.id
_entity.type
_entity.pdbx_description
1 polymer ?
#
loop_
_entity_poly.entity_id
_entity_poly.type
_entity_poly.pdbx_seq_one_letter_code
_entity_poly.pdbx_strand_id
1 'polypeptide(L)' 'EKVQGYAFEGYERTVDSHIKNLRKKLGDSYGEPRYIKTVYGVGYKLAGDSRG' A
#
# COMPACT_ATOMS: atom_id res chain seq x y z
N GLU A 1 -22.99 -8.57 -7.35
CA GLU A 1 -22.08 -9.67 -7.02
C GLU A 1 -20.65 -9.14 -6.99
N LYS A 2 -20.03 -8.95 -5.81
CA LYS A 2 -18.65 -8.43 -5.69
C LYS A 2 -17.69 -9.59 -5.48
N VAL A 3 -17.18 -10.14 -6.58
CA VAL A 3 -16.13 -11.17 -6.57
C VAL A 3 -14.77 -10.48 -6.37
N GLN A 4 -14.46 -10.03 -5.16
CA GLN A 4 -13.15 -9.42 -4.85
C GLN A 4 -12.35 -10.15 -3.76
N GLY A 5 -12.90 -11.20 -3.12
CA GLY A 5 -12.24 -11.84 -1.98
C GLY A 5 -11.02 -12.70 -2.34
N TYR A 6 -11.05 -13.43 -3.46
CA TYR A 6 -10.06 -14.48 -3.72
C TYR A 6 -8.80 -14.01 -4.45
N ALA A 7 -8.89 -12.94 -5.24
CA ALA A 7 -7.72 -12.32 -5.86
C ALA A 7 -6.91 -11.49 -4.87
N PHE A 8 -7.54 -11.02 -3.78
CA PHE A 8 -6.97 -10.04 -2.86
C PHE A 8 -5.91 -10.64 -1.93
N GLU A 9 -6.16 -11.79 -1.28
CA GLU A 9 -5.19 -12.39 -0.34
C GLU A 9 -3.86 -12.81 -1.01
N GLY A 10 -3.91 -13.34 -2.24
CA GLY A 10 -2.73 -13.75 -2.99
C GLY A 10 -1.93 -12.55 -3.51
N TYR A 11 -2.62 -11.52 -4.01
CA TYR A 11 -1.98 -10.27 -4.45
C TYR A 11 -1.47 -9.44 -3.27
N GLU A 12 -2.14 -9.43 -2.12
CA GLU A 12 -1.76 -8.65 -0.94
C GLU A 12 -0.34 -9.00 -0.47
N ARG A 13 0.04 -10.29 -0.44
CA ARG A 13 1.39 -10.69 -0.02
C ARG A 13 2.49 -10.18 -0.96
N THR A 14 2.21 -10.17 -2.26
CA THR A 14 3.16 -9.65 -3.26
C THR A 14 3.21 -8.12 -3.19
N VAL A 15 2.06 -7.46 -3.05
CA VAL A 15 1.95 -6.01 -2.87
C VAL A 15 2.70 -5.55 -1.62
N ASP A 16 2.54 -6.23 -0.49
CA ASP A 16 3.24 -5.93 0.77
C ASP A 16 4.76 -5.94 0.62
N SER A 17 5.29 -6.92 -0.12
CA SER A 17 6.72 -7.02 -0.41
C SER A 17 7.22 -5.83 -1.23
N HIS A 18 6.44 -5.41 -2.23
CA HIS A 18 6.75 -4.21 -3.01
C HIS A 18 6.62 -2.93 -2.18
N ILE A 19 5.58 -2.81 -1.35
CA ILE A 19 5.37 -1.67 -0.44
C ILE A 19 6.52 -1.56 0.55
N LYS A 20 6.99 -2.67 1.13
CA LYS A 20 8.15 -2.68 2.04
C LYS A 20 9.42 -2.17 1.34
N ASN A 21 9.67 -2.62 0.11
CA ASN A 21 10.81 -2.17 -0.69
C ASN A 21 10.70 -0.69 -1.06
N LEU A 22 9.50 -0.22 -1.43
CA LEU A 22 9.25 1.19 -1.75
C LEU A 22 9.45 2.07 -0.51
N ARG A 23 8.87 1.69 0.64
CA ARG A 23 9.08 2.39 1.92
C ARG A 23 10.57 2.51 2.23
N LYS A 24 11.33 1.42 2.08
CA LYS A 24 12.79 1.44 2.28
C LYS A 24 13.50 2.40 1.33
N LYS A 25 13.13 2.43 0.05
CA LYS A 25 13.72 3.33 -0.97
C LYS A 25 13.35 4.80 -0.73
N LEU A 26 12.15 5.05 -0.23
CA LEU A 26 11.63 6.38 0.05
C LEU A 26 12.01 6.91 1.45
N GLY A 27 12.65 6.08 2.29
CA GLY A 27 12.89 6.39 3.70
C GLY A 27 11.59 6.55 4.50
N ASP A 28 10.51 5.91 4.07
CA ASP A 28 9.17 6.03 4.64
C ASP A 28 8.95 4.99 5.76
N SER A 29 8.12 5.33 6.75
CA SER A 29 7.88 4.50 7.93
C SER A 29 6.41 4.17 8.14
N TYR A 30 6.12 3.12 8.91
CA TYR A 30 4.73 2.77 9.27
C TYR A 30 4.16 3.71 10.34
N GLY A 31 5.01 4.25 11.22
CA GLY A 31 4.59 5.16 12.29
C GLY A 31 4.31 6.58 11.82
N GLU A 32 5.06 7.05 10.82
CA GLU A 32 4.86 8.35 10.18
C GLU A 32 4.92 8.20 8.66
N PRO A 33 3.85 7.67 8.02
CA PRO A 33 3.82 7.45 6.58
C PRO A 33 3.68 8.76 5.82
N ARG A 34 4.78 9.19 5.18
CA ARG A 34 4.86 10.39 4.33
C ARG A 34 4.41 10.13 2.90
N TYR A 35 4.67 8.93 2.38
CA TYR A 35 4.39 8.60 0.99
C TYR A 35 3.38 7.47 0.84
N ILE A 36 3.43 6.45 1.69
CA ILE A 36 2.57 5.27 1.58
C ILE A 36 1.71 5.12 2.83
N LYS A 37 0.41 5.39 2.69
CA LYS A 37 -0.58 5.21 3.75
C LYS A 37 -1.26 3.85 3.63
N THR A 38 -1.35 3.14 4.75
CA THR A 38 -2.13 1.91 4.86
C THR A 38 -3.58 2.27 5.19
N VAL A 39 -4.52 1.74 4.42
CA VAL A 39 -5.96 1.87 4.62
C VAL A 39 -6.51 0.49 4.95
N TYR A 40 -6.83 0.26 6.21
CA TYR A 40 -7.31 -1.03 6.69
C TYR A 40 -8.59 -1.47 5.97
N GLY A 41 -8.62 -2.73 5.52
CA GLY A 41 -9.75 -3.29 4.76
C GLY A 41 -9.86 -2.79 3.32
N VAL A 42 -8.91 -1.98 2.84
CA VAL A 42 -8.90 -1.41 1.47
C VAL A 42 -7.57 -1.62 0.76
N GLY A 43 -6.43 -1.44 1.45
CA GLY A 43 -5.08 -1.61 0.89
C GLY A 43 -4.15 -0.43 1.15
N TYR A 44 -3.43 0.03 0.12
CA TYR A 44 -2.43 1.10 0.25
C TYR A 44 -2.75 2.30 -0.63
N LYS A 45 -2.43 3.51 -0.16
CA LYS A 45 -2.60 4.77 -0.89
C LYS A 45 -1.30 5.56 -0.92
N LEU A 46 -0.96 6.11 -2.09
CA LEU A 46 0.14 7.05 -2.24
C LEU A 46 -0.33 8.46 -1.81
N ALA A 47 0.39 9.07 -0.87
CA ALA A 47 0.11 10.39 -0.32
C ALA A 47 0.75 11.54 -1.13
N GLY A 48 1.56 11.23 -2.15
CA GLY A 48 2.30 12.21 -2.95
C GLY A 48 1.70 12.58 -4.31
N ASP A 49 0.53 12.04 -4.69
CA ASP A 49 -0.08 12.31 -6.00
C ASP A 49 -1.11 13.45 -5.97
N SER A 50 -0.88 14.46 -5.12
CA SER A 50 -1.42 15.79 -5.35
C SER A 50 -0.41 16.57 -6.18
N ARG A 51 -0.23 16.17 -7.44
CA ARG A 51 0.17 17.13 -8.46
C ARG A 51 -1.02 18.06 -8.66
N GLY A 52 -0.79 19.34 -8.35
CA GLY A 52 -1.58 20.41 -8.97
C GLY A 52 -1.38 20.44 -10.48
#